data_AF-A0A2N5E8D1-F1
#
_entry.id   AF-A0A2N5E8D1-F1
#
_cell.length_a   1.000
_cell.length_b   1.000
_cell.length_c   1.000
_cell.angle_alpha   90.00
_cell.angle_beta   90.00
_cell.angle_gamma   90.00
#
_symmetry.space_group_name_H-M   'P 1'
#
loop_
_entity.id
_entity.type
_entity.pdbx_description
1 polymer ?
#
loop_
_entity_poly.entity_id
_entity_poly.type
_entity_poly.pdbx_seq_one_letter_code
_entity_poly.pdbx_strand_id
1 'polypeptide(L)'
;MAVGINSRRVARWMAPLLALMVVLQLTACGDKEGDERKAFIDYLQNTVMRSGQNLPTLSEDQKQKLGNYANDYQVLVTFSRQMKQGINNSLGPVVNTLGQIRVPQDYMQQHDTLAQELGTLNMLGQQIQTAKAQADTAHAAMKHPDDLKGIYNQAYDTIVTRPANGIMPVIPALAGFAQSVVQVGDYLIQQGNQVTFDNNQVQLQTQQQVTQYNTMMSELTTKQSVLLTAQKAVLGQF
;
A
#
# COMPACT_ATOMS: atom_id res chain seq x y z
N MET A 1 -12.71 75.60 -25.03
CA MET A 1 -12.86 74.49 -25.99
C MET A 1 -13.32 73.26 -25.20
N ALA A 2 -14.61 72.96 -25.22
CA ALA A 2 -15.16 71.78 -24.54
C ALA A 2 -16.05 71.04 -25.55
N VAL A 3 -15.51 69.97 -26.13
CA VAL A 3 -16.25 69.08 -27.02
C VAL A 3 -17.02 68.11 -26.14
N GLY A 4 -18.31 68.40 -25.94
CA GLY A 4 -19.24 67.48 -25.28
C GLY A 4 -19.52 66.28 -26.17
N ILE A 5 -18.83 65.17 -25.93
CA ILE A 5 -19.08 63.90 -26.60
C ILE A 5 -20.45 63.39 -26.13
N ASN A 6 -21.38 63.30 -27.08
CA ASN A 6 -22.77 62.92 -26.86
C ASN A 6 -22.87 61.39 -26.58
N SER A 7 -22.63 61.01 -25.33
CA SER A 7 -22.45 59.63 -24.85
C SER A 7 -23.66 58.70 -25.07
N ARG A 8 -24.85 59.25 -25.31
CA ARG A 8 -26.09 58.47 -25.45
C ARG A 8 -26.25 57.77 -26.80
N ARG A 9 -25.62 58.26 -27.87
CA ARG A 9 -25.75 57.64 -29.21
C ARG A 9 -24.73 56.53 -29.45
N VAL A 10 -23.52 56.65 -28.89
CA VAL A 10 -22.45 55.64 -28.98
C VAL A 10 -22.81 54.38 -28.18
N ALA A 11 -23.38 54.55 -26.99
CA ALA A 11 -23.83 53.43 -26.14
C ALA A 11 -24.93 52.58 -26.81
N ARG A 12 -25.81 53.20 -27.61
CA ARG A 12 -26.94 52.50 -28.26
C ARG A 12 -26.52 51.67 -29.48
N TRP A 13 -25.38 51.99 -30.08
CA TRP A 13 -24.81 51.25 -31.22
C TRP A 13 -23.82 50.16 -30.80
N MET A 14 -23.21 50.28 -29.61
CA MET A 14 -22.31 49.27 -29.02
C MET A 14 -23.03 48.22 -28.15
N ALA A 15 -24.30 48.46 -27.79
CA ALA A 15 -25.10 47.51 -27.02
C ALA A 15 -25.33 46.14 -27.68
N PRO A 16 -25.64 46.02 -29.00
CA PRO A 16 -25.84 44.70 -29.61
C PRO A 16 -24.53 43.93 -29.79
N LEU A 17 -23.38 44.62 -29.93
CA LEU A 17 -22.06 43.99 -30.06
C LEU A 17 -21.56 43.42 -28.73
N LEU A 18 -21.82 44.10 -27.60
CA LEU A 18 -21.54 43.56 -26.26
C LEU A 18 -22.49 42.41 -25.90
N ALA A 19 -23.76 42.48 -26.29
CA ALA A 19 -24.72 41.38 -26.06
C ALA A 19 -24.33 40.10 -26.82
N LEU A 20 -23.80 40.22 -28.05
CA LEU A 20 -23.35 39.05 -28.83
C LEU A 20 -22.06 38.43 -28.29
N MET A 21 -21.19 39.23 -27.66
CA MET A 21 -19.96 38.75 -26.99
C MET A 21 -20.28 38.01 -25.67
N VAL A 22 -21.33 38.42 -24.94
CA VAL A 22 -21.82 37.72 -23.73
C VAL A 22 -22.45 36.37 -24.07
N VAL A 23 -23.10 36.24 -25.23
CA VAL A 23 -23.68 34.95 -25.68
C VAL A 23 -22.60 33.95 -26.12
N LEU A 24 -21.49 34.41 -26.70
CA LEU A 24 -20.33 33.56 -27.02
C LEU A 24 -19.52 33.15 -25.77
N GLN A 25 -19.65 33.87 -24.66
CA GLN A 25 -19.09 33.45 -23.36
C GLN A 25 -19.95 32.37 -22.69
N LEU A 26 -21.24 32.26 -23.02
CA LEU A 26 -22.13 31.22 -22.50
C LEU A 26 -21.91 29.85 -23.18
N THR A 27 -21.42 29.83 -24.42
CA THR A 27 -21.00 28.60 -25.11
C THR A 27 -19.55 28.19 -24.79
N ALA A 28 -18.84 28.99 -23.99
CA ALA A 28 -17.55 28.64 -23.42
C ALA A 28 -17.65 28.16 -21.95
N CYS A 29 -18.85 27.80 -21.48
CA CYS A 29 -19.00 26.79 -20.44
C CYS A 29 -18.71 25.42 -21.08
N GLY A 30 -17.47 25.27 -21.56
CA GLY A 30 -16.94 24.00 -22.05
C GLY A 30 -17.08 22.98 -20.94
N ASP A 31 -17.36 21.73 -21.33
CA ASP A 31 -17.63 20.59 -20.48
C ASP A 31 -16.46 20.32 -19.52
N LYS A 32 -16.35 21.17 -18.49
CA LYS A 32 -15.26 21.16 -17.52
C LYS A 32 -15.24 19.82 -16.79
N GLU A 33 -16.41 19.26 -16.54
CA GLU A 33 -16.56 17.90 -16.00
C GLU A 33 -16.03 16.85 -16.99
N GLY A 34 -16.36 16.96 -18.28
CA GLY A 34 -15.82 16.09 -19.33
C GLY A 34 -14.30 16.17 -19.47
N ASP A 35 -13.72 17.36 -19.41
CA ASP A 35 -12.27 17.57 -19.46
C ASP A 35 -11.58 17.03 -18.19
N GLU A 36 -12.13 17.28 -17.00
CA GLU A 36 -11.66 16.73 -15.72
C GLU A 36 -11.74 15.19 -15.73
N ARG A 37 -12.85 14.63 -16.22
CA ARG A 37 -13.07 13.18 -16.33
C ARG A 37 -12.05 12.55 -17.26
N LYS A 38 -11.84 13.14 -18.44
CA LYS A 38 -10.84 12.67 -19.40
C LYS A 38 -9.43 12.74 -18.82
N ALA A 39 -9.06 13.85 -18.18
CA ALA A 39 -7.78 13.99 -17.51
C ALA A 39 -7.58 12.93 -16.42
N PHE A 40 -8.64 12.60 -15.67
CA PHE A 40 -8.58 11.57 -14.64
C PHE A 40 -8.46 10.16 -15.22
N ILE A 41 -9.24 9.81 -16.24
CA ILE A 41 -9.13 8.54 -16.96
C ILE A 41 -7.69 8.36 -17.48
N ASP A 42 -7.16 9.38 -18.16
CA ASP A 42 -5.80 9.36 -18.70
C ASP A 42 -4.77 9.17 -17.58
N TYR A 43 -4.97 9.84 -16.44
CA TYR A 43 -4.09 9.72 -15.29
C TYR A 43 -4.14 8.32 -14.65
N LEU A 44 -5.34 7.74 -14.49
CA LEU A 44 -5.50 6.39 -13.96
C LEU A 44 -4.79 5.36 -14.86
N GLN A 45 -5.00 5.43 -16.16
CA GLN A 45 -4.44 4.46 -17.10
C GLN A 45 -2.92 4.62 -17.28
N ASN A 46 -2.42 5.86 -17.38
CA ASN A 46 -1.01 6.08 -17.71
C ASN A 46 -0.09 6.19 -16.50
N THR A 47 -0.62 6.61 -15.35
CA THR A 47 0.14 6.80 -14.12
C THR A 47 -0.20 5.72 -13.11
N VAL A 48 -1.46 5.62 -12.67
CA VAL A 48 -1.84 4.73 -11.55
C VAL A 48 -1.62 3.25 -11.90
N MET A 49 -2.11 2.81 -13.06
CA MET A 49 -1.95 1.42 -13.50
C MET A 49 -0.48 1.03 -13.74
N ARG A 50 0.41 2.00 -14.01
CA ARG A 50 1.85 1.75 -14.19
C ARG A 50 2.64 1.80 -12.89
N SER A 51 2.26 2.69 -11.97
CA SER A 51 2.96 2.92 -10.71
C SER A 51 2.72 1.81 -9.68
N GLY A 52 1.64 1.03 -9.83
CA GLY A 52 1.28 -0.01 -8.87
C GLY A 52 1.20 0.56 -7.45
N GLN A 53 1.91 -0.05 -6.50
CA GLN A 53 1.90 0.35 -5.08
C GLN A 53 2.64 1.66 -4.75
N ASN A 54 3.34 2.27 -5.71
CA ASN A 54 4.06 3.53 -5.48
C ASN A 54 3.30 4.70 -6.10
N LEU A 55 2.10 4.97 -5.61
CA LEU A 55 1.24 6.02 -6.13
C LEU A 55 1.82 7.42 -5.84
N PRO A 56 1.96 8.29 -6.87
CA PRO A 56 2.42 9.65 -6.68
C PRO A 56 1.34 10.54 -6.03
N THR A 57 1.76 11.48 -5.19
CA THR A 57 0.86 12.51 -4.67
C THR A 57 0.54 13.52 -5.78
N LEU A 58 -0.71 13.99 -5.86
CA LEU A 58 -1.10 15.03 -6.81
C LEU A 58 -0.45 16.37 -6.45
N SER A 59 0.17 17.02 -7.44
CA SER A 59 0.52 18.44 -7.33
C SER A 59 -0.73 19.32 -7.34
N GLU A 60 -0.60 20.58 -6.94
CA GLU A 60 -1.73 21.53 -6.97
C GLU A 60 -2.29 21.70 -8.39
N ASP A 61 -1.42 21.79 -9.40
CA ASP A 61 -1.84 21.85 -10.81
C ASP A 61 -2.62 20.60 -11.24
N GLN A 62 -2.22 19.41 -10.76
CA GLN A 62 -2.93 18.16 -11.05
C GLN A 62 -4.28 18.12 -10.35
N LYS A 63 -4.37 18.56 -9.09
CA LYS A 63 -5.65 18.66 -8.37
C LYS A 63 -6.62 19.60 -9.09
N GLN A 64 -6.13 20.74 -9.58
CA GLN A 64 -6.95 21.67 -10.35
C GLN A 64 -7.45 21.06 -11.66
N LYS A 65 -6.60 20.30 -12.38
CA LYS A 65 -6.96 19.61 -13.62
C LYS A 65 -7.93 18.45 -13.44
N LEU A 66 -7.85 17.76 -12.30
CA LEU A 66 -8.70 16.62 -11.96
C LEU A 66 -10.03 17.05 -11.32
N GLY A 67 -10.10 18.27 -10.79
CA GLY A 67 -11.26 18.82 -10.12
C GLY A 67 -11.82 17.88 -9.07
N ASN A 68 -13.09 17.52 -9.20
CA ASN A 68 -13.79 16.69 -8.21
C ASN A 68 -13.20 15.28 -8.08
N TYR A 69 -12.58 14.75 -9.14
CA TYR A 69 -11.98 13.41 -9.15
C TYR A 69 -10.68 13.30 -8.34
N ALA A 70 -10.10 14.43 -7.93
CA ALA A 70 -8.93 14.42 -7.04
C ALA A 70 -9.23 13.74 -5.70
N ASN A 71 -10.46 13.86 -5.19
CA ASN A 71 -10.90 13.18 -3.97
C ASN A 71 -11.02 11.67 -4.17
N ASP A 72 -11.48 11.22 -5.33
CA ASP A 72 -11.60 9.80 -5.64
C ASP A 72 -10.23 9.12 -5.77
N TYR A 73 -9.25 9.86 -6.32
CA TYR A 73 -7.86 9.42 -6.32
C TYR A 73 -7.28 9.31 -4.91
N GLN A 74 -7.67 10.22 -4.00
CA GLN A 74 -7.17 10.23 -2.64
C GLN A 74 -7.54 8.95 -1.86
N VAL A 75 -8.64 8.28 -2.20
CA VAL A 75 -9.00 6.96 -1.64
C VAL A 75 -7.92 5.92 -1.96
N LEU A 76 -7.48 5.85 -3.23
CA LEU A 76 -6.43 4.92 -3.68
C LEU A 76 -5.09 5.22 -3.00
N VAL A 77 -4.70 6.50 -2.95
CA VAL A 77 -3.44 6.94 -2.33
C VAL A 77 -3.42 6.64 -0.83
N THR A 78 -4.55 6.90 -0.15
CA THR A 78 -4.65 6.72 1.31
C THR A 78 -4.50 5.25 1.67
N PHE A 79 -5.22 4.36 0.98
CA PHE A 79 -5.08 2.92 1.19
C PHE A 79 -3.64 2.45 0.93
N SER A 80 -3.09 2.78 -0.25
CA SER A 80 -1.74 2.34 -0.64
C SER A 80 -0.67 2.79 0.37
N ARG A 81 -0.78 4.02 0.89
CA ARG A 81 0.13 4.55 1.91
C ARG A 81 -0.03 3.84 3.25
N GLN A 82 -1.26 3.68 3.74
CA GLN A 82 -1.53 2.98 5.01
C GLN A 82 -1.02 1.54 4.96
N MET A 83 -1.29 0.82 3.87
CA MET A 83 -0.82 -0.54 3.68
C MET A 83 0.71 -0.60 3.62
N LYS A 84 1.36 0.25 2.83
CA LYS A 84 2.83 0.30 2.73
C LYS A 84 3.49 0.62 4.07
N GLN A 85 2.93 1.56 4.82
CA GLN A 85 3.41 1.90 6.16
C GLN A 85 3.26 0.72 7.12
N GLY A 86 2.09 0.07 7.13
CA GLY A 86 1.85 -1.11 7.95
C GLY A 86 2.83 -2.24 7.61
N ILE A 87 3.01 -2.55 6.33
CA ILE A 87 3.95 -3.59 5.87
C ILE A 87 5.39 -3.25 6.29
N ASN A 88 5.83 -2.01 6.09
CA ASN A 88 7.19 -1.59 6.45
C ASN A 88 7.43 -1.59 7.95
N ASN A 89 6.42 -1.31 8.76
CA ASN A 89 6.54 -1.26 10.22
C ASN A 89 6.37 -2.63 10.88
N SER A 90 5.68 -3.58 10.22
CA SER A 90 5.34 -4.88 10.80
C SER A 90 6.01 -6.06 10.09
N LEU A 91 5.89 -6.18 8.76
CA LEU A 91 6.55 -7.28 8.02
C LEU A 91 8.05 -7.04 7.84
N GLY A 92 8.43 -5.80 7.50
CA GLY A 92 9.82 -5.44 7.21
C GLY A 92 10.80 -5.88 8.30
N PRO A 93 10.56 -5.55 9.58
CA PRO A 93 11.43 -5.95 10.69
C PRO A 93 11.52 -7.47 10.83
N VAL A 94 10.39 -8.18 10.88
CA VAL A 94 10.35 -9.65 10.99
C VAL A 94 11.15 -10.32 9.86
N VAL A 95 10.94 -9.88 8.62
CA VAL A 95 11.67 -10.43 7.45
C VAL A 95 13.17 -10.16 7.54
N ASN A 96 13.56 -8.97 8.00
CA ASN A 96 14.97 -8.60 8.16
C ASN A 96 15.65 -9.42 9.26
N THR A 97 15.01 -9.52 10.44
CA THR A 97 15.49 -10.30 11.59
C THR A 97 15.64 -11.78 11.22
N LEU A 98 14.64 -12.36 10.55
CA LEU A 98 14.72 -13.75 10.05
C LEU A 98 15.83 -13.94 9.01
N GLY A 99 16.08 -12.95 8.16
CA GLY A 99 17.16 -13.01 7.15
C GLY A 99 18.58 -12.90 7.73
N GLN A 100 18.70 -12.47 8.99
CA GLN A 100 19.99 -12.40 9.70
C GLN A 100 20.38 -13.74 10.33
N ILE A 101 19.44 -14.66 10.53
CA ILE A 101 19.70 -15.98 11.10
C ILE A 101 20.39 -16.87 10.07
N ARG A 102 21.69 -17.11 10.28
CA ARG A 102 22.55 -17.92 9.41
C ARG A 102 23.18 -19.10 10.14
N VAL A 103 23.39 -18.95 11.44
CA VAL A 103 24.01 -19.97 12.28
C VAL A 103 23.15 -20.26 13.51
N PRO A 104 23.32 -21.42 14.17
CA PRO A 104 22.50 -21.78 15.32
C PRO A 104 22.52 -20.79 16.49
N GLN A 105 23.60 -20.03 16.65
CA GLN A 105 23.71 -18.99 17.69
C GLN A 105 22.74 -17.82 17.44
N ASP A 106 22.44 -17.52 16.18
CA ASP A 106 21.58 -16.39 15.81
C ASP A 106 20.14 -16.60 16.29
N TYR A 107 19.66 -17.85 16.38
CA TYR A 107 18.32 -18.15 16.91
C TYR A 107 18.16 -17.65 18.35
N MET A 108 19.21 -17.77 19.16
CA MET A 108 19.21 -17.28 20.54
C MET A 108 19.34 -15.76 20.58
N GLN A 109 20.20 -15.19 19.73
CA GLN A 109 20.45 -13.74 19.70
C GLN A 109 19.24 -12.94 19.23
N GLN A 110 18.52 -13.46 18.23
CA GLN A 110 17.38 -12.77 17.62
C GLN A 110 16.04 -13.14 18.27
N HIS A 111 16.05 -14.07 19.24
CA HIS A 111 14.85 -14.57 19.91
C HIS A 111 13.94 -13.46 20.44
N ASP A 112 14.47 -12.60 21.30
CA ASP A 112 13.69 -11.56 21.99
C ASP A 112 13.17 -10.50 21.02
N THR A 113 14.00 -10.11 20.05
CA THR A 113 13.62 -9.19 18.98
C THR A 113 12.46 -9.76 18.16
N LEU A 114 12.57 -11.02 17.73
CA LEU A 114 11.54 -11.66 16.92
C LEU A 114 10.22 -11.84 17.70
N ALA A 115 10.29 -12.16 19.00
CA ALA A 115 9.13 -12.25 19.86
C ALA A 115 8.38 -10.91 19.99
N GLN A 116 9.12 -9.78 20.07
CA GLN A 116 8.52 -8.45 20.07
C GLN A 116 7.88 -8.08 18.73
N GLU A 117 8.56 -8.38 17.62
CA GLU A 117 8.08 -8.09 16.25
C GLU A 117 6.84 -8.92 15.87
N LEU A 118 6.69 -10.13 16.41
CA LEU A 118 5.46 -10.93 16.26
C LEU A 118 4.22 -10.21 16.80
N GLY A 119 4.36 -9.43 17.87
CA GLY A 119 3.27 -8.62 18.41
C GLY A 119 2.78 -7.55 17.44
N THR A 120 3.70 -6.87 16.74
CA THR A 120 3.37 -5.83 15.75
C THR A 120 2.85 -6.40 14.44
N LEU A 121 3.30 -7.61 14.06
CA LEU A 121 2.82 -8.34 12.90
C LEU A 121 1.33 -8.70 13.00
N ASN A 122 0.88 -9.15 14.18
CA ASN A 122 -0.52 -9.52 14.40
C ASN A 122 -1.48 -8.33 14.23
N MET A 123 -1.04 -7.11 14.56
CA MET A 123 -1.86 -5.91 14.37
C MET A 123 -2.02 -5.51 12.89
N LEU A 124 -1.07 -5.88 12.04
CA LEU A 124 -1.08 -5.47 10.63
C LEU A 124 -2.33 -5.95 9.90
N GLY A 125 -2.75 -7.21 10.12
CA GLY A 125 -3.93 -7.77 9.45
C GLY A 125 -5.18 -6.94 9.73
N GLN A 126 -5.36 -6.51 10.98
CA GLN A 126 -6.47 -5.64 11.38
C GLN A 126 -6.37 -4.24 10.76
N GLN A 127 -5.17 -3.67 10.68
CA GLN A 127 -4.95 -2.36 10.07
C GLN A 127 -5.28 -2.38 8.58
N ILE A 128 -4.82 -3.40 7.84
CA ILE A 128 -5.09 -3.55 6.41
C ILE A 128 -6.59 -3.80 6.18
N GLN A 129 -7.23 -4.64 6.97
CA GLN A 129 -8.66 -4.88 6.87
C GLN A 129 -9.49 -3.61 7.11
N THR A 130 -9.10 -2.80 8.10
CA THR A 130 -9.74 -1.51 8.39
C THR A 130 -9.56 -0.52 7.25
N ALA A 131 -8.32 -0.38 6.75
CA ALA A 131 -8.02 0.48 5.60
C ALA A 131 -8.82 0.07 4.36
N LYS A 132 -8.91 -1.24 4.10
CA LYS A 132 -9.69 -1.78 2.99
C LYS A 132 -11.18 -1.47 3.15
N ALA A 133 -11.75 -1.68 4.33
CA ALA A 133 -13.17 -1.39 4.59
C ALA A 133 -13.50 0.11 4.40
N GLN A 134 -12.60 1.00 4.81
CA GLN A 134 -12.74 2.44 4.56
C GLN A 134 -12.71 2.75 3.06
N ALA A 135 -11.76 2.17 2.32
CA ALA A 135 -11.68 2.33 0.87
C ALA A 135 -12.92 1.76 0.16
N ASP A 136 -13.41 0.59 0.58
CA ASP A 136 -14.60 -0.07 0.01
C ASP A 136 -15.85 0.80 0.22
N THR A 137 -15.98 1.39 1.41
CA THR A 137 -17.08 2.30 1.76
C THR A 137 -17.04 3.57 0.91
N ALA A 138 -15.86 4.18 0.76
CA ALA A 138 -15.70 5.37 -0.06
C ALA A 138 -15.99 5.06 -1.54
N HIS A 139 -15.47 3.94 -2.05
CA HIS A 139 -15.70 3.49 -3.42
C HIS A 139 -17.18 3.21 -3.70
N ALA A 140 -17.89 2.54 -2.80
CA ALA A 140 -19.31 2.26 -2.96
C ALA A 140 -20.19 3.52 -2.98
N ALA A 141 -19.74 4.61 -2.35
CA ALA A 141 -20.44 5.89 -2.35
C ALA A 141 -20.20 6.72 -3.63
N MET A 142 -19.21 6.36 -4.47
CA MET A 142 -18.86 7.09 -5.68
C MET A 142 -19.93 6.93 -6.77
N LYS A 143 -20.25 8.03 -7.45
CA LYS A 143 -21.20 8.07 -8.57
C LYS A 143 -20.48 8.43 -9.87
N HIS A 144 -19.66 7.52 -10.36
CA HIS A 144 -18.94 7.70 -11.63
C HIS A 144 -19.84 7.46 -12.84
N PRO A 145 -19.69 8.24 -13.91
CA PRO A 145 -20.24 7.89 -15.22
C PRO A 145 -19.63 6.58 -15.76
N ASP A 146 -20.31 5.92 -16.68
CA ASP A 146 -19.96 4.55 -17.11
C ASP A 146 -18.55 4.42 -17.72
N ASP A 147 -18.08 5.46 -18.41
CA ASP A 147 -16.75 5.53 -19.03
C ASP A 147 -15.62 5.55 -17.98
N LEU A 148 -15.79 6.30 -16.89
CA LEU A 148 -14.83 6.34 -15.79
C LEU A 148 -14.96 5.12 -14.88
N LYS A 149 -16.18 4.65 -14.61
CA LYS A 149 -16.45 3.60 -13.63
C LYS A 149 -15.64 2.33 -13.90
N GLY A 150 -15.55 1.90 -15.16
CA GLY A 150 -14.76 0.72 -15.53
C GLY A 150 -13.27 0.90 -15.25
N ILE A 151 -12.71 2.05 -15.60
CA ILE A 151 -11.29 2.37 -15.41
C ILE A 151 -10.95 2.53 -13.93
N TYR A 152 -11.80 3.21 -13.17
CA TYR A 152 -11.64 3.35 -11.73
C TYR A 152 -11.72 1.99 -11.03
N ASN A 153 -12.69 1.14 -11.37
CA ASN A 153 -12.80 -0.21 -10.82
C ASN A 153 -11.52 -1.04 -11.05
N GLN A 154 -10.92 -0.93 -12.23
CA GLN A 154 -9.67 -1.62 -12.53
C GLN A 154 -8.50 -1.08 -11.71
N ALA A 155 -8.41 0.24 -11.53
CA ALA A 155 -7.42 0.87 -10.66
C ALA A 155 -7.64 0.44 -9.20
N TYR A 156 -8.88 0.44 -8.72
CA TYR A 156 -9.26 0.02 -7.38
C TYR A 156 -8.90 -1.45 -7.13
N ASP A 157 -9.20 -2.34 -8.07
CA ASP A 157 -8.83 -3.75 -7.95
C ASP A 157 -7.30 -3.94 -7.85
N THR A 158 -6.54 -3.20 -8.66
CA THR A 158 -5.08 -3.29 -8.72
C THR A 158 -4.39 -2.69 -7.48
N ILE A 159 -4.93 -1.59 -6.94
CA ILE A 159 -4.31 -0.84 -5.84
C ILE A 159 -4.80 -1.30 -4.47
N VAL A 160 -6.06 -1.70 -4.37
CA VAL A 160 -6.73 -1.99 -3.09
C VAL A 160 -7.07 -3.47 -2.95
N THR A 161 -7.88 -4.02 -3.85
CA THR A 161 -8.46 -5.37 -3.68
C THR A 161 -7.41 -6.47 -3.73
N ARG A 162 -6.64 -6.59 -4.83
CA ARG A 162 -5.63 -7.66 -4.97
C ARG A 162 -4.54 -7.57 -3.90
N PRO A 163 -3.95 -6.39 -3.61
CA PRO A 163 -2.90 -6.27 -2.60
C PRO A 163 -3.39 -6.63 -1.20
N ALA A 164 -4.59 -6.16 -0.81
CA ALA A 164 -5.20 -6.55 0.46
C ALA A 164 -5.43 -8.06 0.54
N ASN A 165 -5.94 -8.68 -0.52
CA ASN A 165 -6.17 -10.13 -0.54
C ASN A 165 -4.86 -10.93 -0.56
N GLY A 166 -3.82 -10.42 -1.22
CA GLY A 166 -2.50 -11.07 -1.35
C GLY A 166 -1.70 -11.06 -0.05
N ILE A 167 -1.77 -9.97 0.73
CA ILE A 167 -1.01 -9.84 1.98
C ILE A 167 -1.66 -10.59 3.16
N MET A 168 -2.99 -10.69 3.20
CA MET A 168 -3.72 -11.32 4.31
C MET A 168 -3.27 -12.75 4.66
N PRO A 169 -3.00 -13.67 3.71
CA PRO A 169 -2.46 -15.00 4.02
C PRO A 169 -0.96 -14.98 4.41
N VAL A 170 -0.21 -13.96 3.99
CA VAL A 170 1.23 -13.84 4.27
C VAL A 170 1.48 -13.54 5.75
N ILE A 171 0.64 -12.72 6.36
CA ILE A 171 0.76 -12.31 7.77
C ILE A 171 0.78 -13.52 8.73
N PRO A 172 -0.25 -14.40 8.77
CA PRO A 172 -0.26 -15.54 9.68
C PRO A 172 0.79 -16.59 9.29
N ALA A 173 1.11 -16.75 8.00
CA ALA A 173 2.16 -17.66 7.57
C ALA A 173 3.53 -17.22 8.11
N LEU A 174 3.88 -15.93 7.96
CA LEU A 174 5.12 -15.35 8.46
C LEU A 174 5.17 -15.41 9.98
N ALA A 175 4.05 -15.11 10.67
CA ALA A 175 3.96 -15.22 12.12
C ALA A 175 4.24 -16.67 12.57
N GLY A 176 3.64 -17.67 11.92
CA GLY A 176 3.88 -19.08 12.25
C GLY A 176 5.33 -19.53 11.97
N PHE A 177 5.97 -18.99 10.93
CA PHE A 177 7.39 -19.26 10.68
C PHE A 177 8.29 -18.62 11.73
N ALA A 178 8.09 -17.34 12.02
CA ALA A 178 8.82 -16.63 13.06
C ALA A 178 8.62 -17.29 14.45
N GLN A 179 7.41 -17.77 14.76
CA GLN A 179 7.16 -18.50 15.99
C GLN A 179 7.95 -19.82 16.06
N SER A 180 8.05 -20.58 14.97
CA SER A 180 8.92 -21.77 14.95
C SER A 180 10.40 -21.41 15.16
N VAL A 181 10.85 -20.25 14.68
CA VAL A 181 12.23 -19.78 14.91
C VAL A 181 12.45 -19.40 16.38
N VAL A 182 11.51 -18.68 16.98
CA VAL A 182 11.49 -18.38 18.42
C VAL A 182 11.56 -19.67 19.24
N GLN A 183 10.78 -20.70 18.90
CA GLN A 183 10.81 -22.00 19.59
C GLN A 183 12.18 -22.69 19.54
N VAL A 184 12.92 -22.57 18.42
CA VAL A 184 14.31 -23.07 18.35
C VAL A 184 15.21 -22.27 19.28
N GLY A 185 15.08 -20.95 19.31
CA GLY A 185 15.81 -20.07 20.24
C GLY A 185 15.55 -20.45 21.70
N ASP A 186 14.27 -20.56 22.09
CA ASP A 186 13.81 -21.00 23.40
C ASP A 186 14.44 -22.33 23.80
N TYR A 187 14.40 -23.31 22.88
CA TYR A 187 14.95 -24.64 23.12
C TYR A 187 16.45 -24.58 23.42
N LEU A 188 17.22 -23.84 22.62
CA LEU A 188 18.67 -23.68 22.80
C LEU A 188 19.00 -22.91 24.09
N ILE A 189 18.22 -21.88 24.43
CA ILE A 189 18.36 -21.14 25.69
C ILE A 189 18.10 -22.06 26.89
N GLN A 190 17.04 -22.89 26.83
CA GLN A 190 16.69 -23.83 27.91
C GLN A 190 17.74 -24.91 28.13
N GLN A 191 18.46 -25.33 27.08
CA GLN A 191 19.56 -26.28 27.22
C GLN A 191 20.78 -25.66 27.93
N GLY A 192 20.93 -24.33 27.91
CA GLY A 192 21.97 -23.59 28.64
C GLY A 192 23.38 -24.11 28.34
N ASN A 193 24.15 -24.40 29.39
CA ASN A 193 25.54 -24.90 29.30
C ASN A 193 25.67 -26.30 28.65
N GLN A 194 24.57 -26.97 28.33
CA GLN A 194 24.58 -28.26 27.63
C GLN A 194 24.67 -28.12 26.11
N VAL A 195 24.60 -26.89 25.59
CA VAL A 195 24.80 -26.60 24.16
C VAL A 195 26.23 -26.15 23.93
N THR A 196 26.94 -26.84 23.05
CA THR A 196 28.18 -26.34 22.47
C THR A 196 27.99 -26.06 20.99
N PHE A 197 28.62 -25.00 20.49
CA PHE A 197 28.58 -24.61 19.09
C PHE A 197 29.96 -24.86 18.49
N ASP A 198 30.06 -25.84 17.60
CA ASP A 198 31.30 -26.20 16.93
C ASP A 198 31.08 -26.18 15.41
N ASN A 199 31.88 -25.42 14.67
CA ASN A 199 31.78 -25.26 13.21
C ASN A 199 30.34 -25.03 12.70
N ASN A 200 29.59 -24.12 13.33
CA ASN A 200 28.18 -23.81 13.04
C ASN A 200 27.20 -24.98 13.26
N GLN A 201 27.60 -26.04 13.96
CA GLN A 201 26.72 -27.12 14.38
C GLN A 201 26.41 -27.02 15.87
N VAL A 202 25.18 -27.38 16.22
CA VAL A 202 24.75 -27.53 17.61
C VAL A 202 25.15 -28.92 18.08
N GLN A 203 25.97 -28.99 19.11
CA GLN A 203 26.25 -30.22 19.85
C GLN A 203 25.41 -30.21 21.13
N LEU A 204 24.65 -31.29 21.31
CA LEU A 204 23.75 -31.51 22.45
C LEU A 204 24.17 -32.79 23.16
N GLN A 205 23.99 -32.85 24.48
CA GLN A 205 24.53 -33.93 25.32
C GLN A 205 23.83 -35.28 25.13
N THR A 206 22.55 -35.28 24.73
CA THR A 206 21.75 -36.50 24.62
C THR A 206 21.16 -36.68 23.23
N GLN A 207 20.94 -37.94 22.84
CA GLN A 207 20.31 -38.26 21.56
C GLN A 207 18.88 -37.73 21.46
N GLN A 208 18.15 -37.68 22.58
CA GLN A 208 16.79 -37.13 22.63
C GLN A 208 16.78 -35.63 22.30
N GLN A 209 17.75 -34.88 22.83
CA GLN A 209 17.90 -33.45 22.51
C GLN A 209 18.19 -33.23 21.02
N VAL A 210 19.11 -34.01 20.45
CA VAL A 210 19.43 -33.98 19.02
C VAL A 210 18.20 -34.27 18.15
N THR A 211 17.42 -35.29 18.49
CA THR A 211 16.20 -35.64 17.75
C THR A 211 15.17 -34.51 17.80
N GLN A 212 14.97 -33.88 18.97
CA GLN A 212 14.06 -32.76 19.11
C GLN A 212 14.52 -31.53 18.30
N TYR A 213 15.80 -31.16 18.41
CA TYR A 213 16.38 -30.08 17.62
C TYR A 213 16.22 -30.30 16.12
N ASN A 214 16.58 -31.49 15.63
CA ASN A 214 16.46 -31.85 14.21
C ASN A 214 15.01 -31.80 13.72
N THR A 215 14.04 -32.15 14.57
CA THR A 215 12.61 -32.06 14.26
C THR A 215 12.18 -30.60 14.04
N MET A 216 12.58 -29.69 14.94
CA MET A 216 12.29 -28.26 14.80
C MET A 216 12.98 -27.65 13.56
N MET A 217 14.24 -28.02 13.30
CA MET A 217 14.96 -27.57 12.10
C MET A 217 14.34 -28.06 10.80
N SER A 218 13.82 -29.30 10.79
CA SER A 218 13.05 -29.84 9.65
C SER A 218 11.78 -29.01 9.42
N GLU A 219 11.04 -28.67 10.47
CA GLU A 219 9.85 -27.82 10.36
C GLU A 219 10.20 -26.43 9.78
N LEU A 220 11.28 -25.80 10.24
CA LEU A 220 11.74 -24.52 9.69
C LEU A 220 12.04 -24.60 8.19
N THR A 221 12.69 -25.69 7.77
CA THR A 221 13.03 -25.90 6.35
C THR A 221 11.76 -25.99 5.50
N THR A 222 10.72 -26.67 5.98
CA THR A 222 9.44 -26.76 5.25
C THR A 222 8.74 -25.41 5.10
N LYS A 223 8.94 -24.48 6.05
CA LYS A 223 8.31 -23.17 6.08
C LYS A 223 9.15 -22.06 5.42
N GLN A 224 10.37 -22.34 4.96
CA GLN A 224 11.30 -21.33 4.45
C GLN A 224 10.75 -20.54 3.25
N SER A 225 9.89 -21.16 2.43
CA SER A 225 9.22 -20.49 1.29
C SER A 225 8.37 -19.29 1.71
N VAL A 226 7.87 -19.28 2.96
CA VAL A 226 7.11 -18.17 3.53
C VAL A 226 7.95 -16.88 3.56
N LEU A 227 9.24 -16.98 3.90
CA LEU A 227 10.12 -15.81 3.96
C LEU A 227 10.28 -15.16 2.59
N LEU A 228 10.37 -15.96 1.51
CA LEU A 228 10.45 -15.44 0.14
C LEU A 228 9.16 -14.75 -0.28
N THR A 229 8.01 -15.31 0.08
CA THR A 229 6.70 -14.69 -0.18
C THR A 229 6.56 -13.38 0.60
N ALA A 230 6.98 -13.36 1.87
CA ALA A 230 6.98 -12.16 2.69
C ALA A 230 7.92 -11.07 2.14
N GLN A 231 9.10 -11.43 1.64
CA GLN A 231 10.00 -10.48 0.98
C GLN A 231 9.35 -9.84 -0.25
N LYS A 232 8.69 -10.63 -1.10
CA LYS A 232 7.93 -10.11 -2.25
C LYS A 232 6.83 -9.15 -1.82
N ALA A 233 6.09 -9.51 -0.77
CA ALA A 233 5.04 -8.67 -0.21
C ALA A 233 5.57 -7.33 0.32
N VAL A 234 6.74 -7.32 0.97
CA VAL A 234 7.43 -6.08 1.40
C VAL A 234 7.79 -5.19 0.20
N LEU A 235 8.13 -5.79 -0.94
CA LEU A 235 8.39 -5.07 -2.19
C LEU A 235 7.11 -4.64 -2.93
N GLY A 236 5.93 -4.95 -2.39
CA GLY A 236 4.63 -4.64 -3.02
C GLY A 236 4.29 -5.55 -4.20
N GLN A 237 4.92 -6.73 -4.30
CA GLN A 237 4.65 -7.74 -5.32
C GLN A 237 3.61 -8.73 -4.76
N PHE A 238 2.37 -8.62 -5.25
CA PHE A 238 1.22 -9.44 -4.87
C PHE A 238 0.62 -10.15 -6.08
#